data_AF-T1A8W9-F1
#
_entry.id   AF-T1A8W9-F1
#
_cell.length_a   1.000
_cell.length_b   1.000
_cell.length_c   1.000
_cell.angle_alpha   90.00
_cell.angle_beta   90.00
_cell.angle_gamma   90.00
#
_symmetry.space_group_name_H-M   'P 1'
#
loop_
_entity.id
_entity.type
_entity.pdbx_description
1 polymer ?
#
loop_
_entity_poly.entity_id
_entity_poly.type
_entity_poly.pdbx_seq_one_letter_code
_entity_poly.pdbx_strand_id
1 'polypeptide(L)'
;MMHMHIAARKPEFLVFSDDWGEHPSSCQHIFRIIGKEHRVLWVNTIGMRNPTWTARDAKKAVKKAGKMLRIAKGPNQGENRDGNISVCQPMMLPGVRSRAVRWFNARSVTRTVRTMMRELRFENPIVVTTVPNAVEYRDLIVDRRVIYYC
;
A
#
# COMPACT_ATOMS: atom_id res chain seq x y z
N MET A 1 -8.45 -41.45 -16.71
CA MET A 1 -7.80 -40.12 -16.80
C MET A 1 -8.53 -39.17 -15.85
N MET A 2 -7.91 -38.88 -14.70
CA MET A 2 -8.45 -37.94 -13.71
C MET A 2 -8.23 -36.52 -14.24
N HIS A 3 -9.31 -35.84 -14.63
CA HIS A 3 -9.26 -34.43 -15.01
C HIS A 3 -9.01 -33.60 -13.75
N MET A 4 -7.78 -33.12 -13.61
CA MET A 4 -7.39 -32.20 -12.55
C MET A 4 -8.03 -30.84 -12.86
N HIS A 5 -9.17 -30.55 -12.25
CA HIS A 5 -9.72 -29.19 -12.23
C HIS A 5 -8.74 -28.30 -11.47
N ILE A 6 -7.92 -27.54 -12.21
CA ILE A 6 -7.26 -26.37 -11.65
C ILE A 6 -8.38 -25.38 -11.35
N ALA A 7 -8.87 -25.35 -10.11
CA ALA A 7 -9.78 -24.31 -9.66
C ALA A 7 -9.11 -22.96 -9.96
N ALA A 8 -9.72 -22.16 -10.82
CA ALA A 8 -9.21 -20.84 -11.14
C ALA A 8 -9.08 -20.05 -9.83
N ARG A 9 -7.86 -19.61 -9.50
CA ARG A 9 -7.62 -18.81 -8.30
C ARG A 9 -8.51 -17.56 -8.35
N LYS A 10 -9.21 -17.27 -7.25
CA LYS A 10 -9.98 -16.04 -7.11
C LYS A 10 -9.05 -14.83 -7.33
N PRO A 11 -9.53 -13.75 -7.97
CA PRO A 11 -8.77 -12.51 -8.11
C PRO A 11 -8.19 -12.04 -6.79
N GLU A 12 -6.95 -11.57 -6.84
CA GLU A 12 -6.24 -10.94 -5.73
C GLU A 12 -6.11 -9.44 -6.00
N PHE A 13 -6.07 -8.62 -4.96
CA PHE A 13 -6.03 -7.17 -5.10
C PHE A 13 -4.81 -6.56 -4.42
N LEU A 14 -4.14 -5.63 -5.10
CA LEU A 14 -3.12 -4.76 -4.54
C LEU A 14 -3.67 -3.33 -4.55
N VAL A 15 -3.96 -2.78 -3.38
CA VAL A 15 -4.71 -1.53 -3.25
C VAL A 15 -3.81 -0.42 -2.73
N PHE A 16 -3.70 0.70 -3.46
CA PHE A 16 -3.04 1.92 -2.98
C PHE A 16 -4.10 2.96 -2.62
N SER A 17 -4.26 3.22 -1.33
CA SER A 17 -5.29 4.14 -0.81
C SER A 17 -4.81 4.80 0.51
N ASP A 18 -5.72 5.53 1.13
CA ASP A 18 -5.62 6.07 2.49
C ASP A 18 -5.31 5.01 3.57
N ASP A 19 -4.98 5.49 4.77
CA ASP A 19 -4.58 4.64 5.90
C ASP A 19 -5.77 3.78 6.39
N TRP A 20 -5.63 2.45 6.25
CA TRP A 20 -6.68 1.49 6.60
C TRP A 20 -7.11 1.64 8.07
N GLY A 21 -8.40 1.83 8.32
CA GLY A 21 -8.97 1.93 9.66
C GLY A 21 -8.83 3.29 10.35
N GLU A 22 -8.12 4.27 9.76
CA GLU A 22 -8.05 5.63 10.34
C GLU A 22 -9.30 6.46 10.06
N HIS A 23 -9.67 6.59 8.78
CA HIS A 23 -10.84 7.35 8.34
C HIS A 23 -11.71 6.48 7.41
N PRO A 24 -13.04 6.45 7.61
CA PRO A 24 -13.91 5.71 6.71
C PRO A 24 -13.88 6.34 5.33
N SER A 25 -13.56 5.54 4.31
CA SER A 25 -13.64 5.92 2.91
C SER A 25 -14.46 4.91 2.11
N SER A 26 -15.02 5.35 0.97
CA SER A 26 -15.73 4.47 0.03
C SER A 26 -14.86 3.28 -0.39
N CYS A 27 -13.55 3.50 -0.56
CA CYS A 27 -12.58 2.45 -0.82
C CYS A 27 -12.51 1.42 0.31
N GLN A 28 -12.38 1.86 1.56
CA GLN A 28 -12.37 0.94 2.69
C GLN A 28 -13.69 0.17 2.81
N HIS A 29 -14.83 0.82 2.56
CA HIS A 29 -16.13 0.14 2.57
C HIS A 29 -16.20 -0.97 1.51
N ILE A 30 -15.84 -0.66 0.27
CA ILE A 30 -15.81 -1.64 -0.83
C ILE A 30 -14.87 -2.81 -0.49
N PHE A 31 -13.67 -2.52 -0.02
CA PHE A 31 -12.69 -3.56 0.26
C PHE A 31 -12.96 -4.38 1.52
N ARG A 32 -13.73 -3.87 2.49
CA ARG A 32 -14.29 -4.71 3.57
C ARG A 32 -15.25 -5.78 3.05
N ILE A 33 -15.97 -5.50 1.97
CA ILE A 33 -16.86 -6.48 1.32
C ILE A 33 -16.04 -7.45 0.47
N ILE A 34 -15.17 -6.93 -0.41
CA ILE A 34 -14.30 -7.75 -1.28
C ILE A 34 -13.39 -8.67 -0.46
N GLY A 35 -12.84 -8.16 0.64
CA GLY A 35 -11.94 -8.88 1.55
C GLY A 35 -12.57 -10.08 2.26
N LYS A 36 -13.90 -10.26 2.19
CA LYS A 36 -14.56 -11.48 2.67
C LYS A 36 -14.22 -12.70 1.82
N GLU A 37 -13.97 -12.49 0.53
CA GLU A 37 -13.78 -13.57 -0.44
C GLU A 37 -12.45 -13.54 -1.19
N HIS A 38 -11.85 -12.35 -1.30
CA HIS A 38 -10.64 -12.11 -2.07
C HIS A 38 -9.50 -11.67 -1.18
N ARG A 39 -8.29 -12.06 -1.57
CA ARG A 39 -7.07 -11.64 -0.89
C ARG A 39 -6.75 -10.21 -1.28
N VAL A 40 -6.52 -9.36 -0.29
CA VAL A 40 -6.23 -7.95 -0.49
C VAL A 40 -4.92 -7.60 0.19
N LEU A 41 -3.97 -7.04 -0.55
CA LEU A 41 -2.82 -6.34 0.00
C LEU A 41 -3.09 -4.85 -0.07
N TRP A 42 -3.46 -4.26 1.07
CA TRP A 42 -3.71 -2.83 1.20
C TRP A 42 -2.42 -2.10 1.52
N VAL A 43 -2.09 -1.09 0.74
CA VAL A 43 -0.89 -0.26 0.90
C VAL A 43 -1.33 1.11 1.37
N ASN A 44 -1.01 1.39 2.62
CA ASN A 44 -1.22 2.70 3.23
C ASN A 44 -0.31 3.72 2.54
N THR A 45 -0.90 4.70 1.86
CA THR A 45 -0.15 5.74 1.15
C THR A 45 -0.21 7.07 1.88
N ILE A 46 0.96 7.58 2.28
CA ILE A 46 1.12 8.92 2.84
C ILE A 46 1.69 9.81 1.75
N GLY A 47 0.91 10.71 1.16
CA GLY A 47 1.47 11.49 0.04
C GLY A 47 0.70 12.64 -0.58
N MET A 48 -0.46 13.06 -0.08
CA MET A 48 -1.21 14.16 -0.75
C MET A 48 -1.07 15.52 -0.06
N ARG A 49 -0.78 15.56 1.24
CA ARG A 49 -0.59 16.83 1.97
C ARG A 49 0.88 17.17 2.11
N ASN A 50 1.28 18.24 1.42
CA ASN A 50 2.55 18.90 1.61
C ASN A 50 2.51 19.60 2.99
N PRO A 51 3.34 19.23 3.98
CA PRO A 51 3.55 20.11 5.12
C PRO A 51 4.27 21.35 4.60
N THR A 52 3.70 22.52 4.83
CA THR A 52 4.35 23.81 4.58
C THR A 52 5.69 23.86 5.31
N TRP A 53 6.73 24.42 4.70
CA TRP A 53 8.06 24.54 5.30
C TRP A 53 8.06 25.55 6.45
N THR A 54 7.51 25.18 7.61
CA THR A 54 7.73 25.88 8.87
C THR A 54 8.65 25.05 9.76
N ALA A 55 9.52 25.68 10.56
CA ALA A 55 10.43 24.99 11.48
C ALA A 55 9.70 24.05 12.47
N ARG A 56 8.41 24.31 12.74
CA ARG A 56 7.54 23.42 13.53
C ARG A 56 7.18 22.13 12.79
N ASP A 57 7.00 22.18 11.47
CA ASP A 57 6.69 21.03 10.64
C ASP A 57 7.91 20.13 10.41
N ALA A 58 9.11 20.71 10.30
CA ALA A 58 10.36 19.94 10.29
C ALA A 58 10.56 19.17 11.61
N LYS A 59 10.28 19.80 12.76
CA LYS A 59 10.36 19.14 14.07
C LYS A 59 9.31 18.02 14.23
N LYS A 60 8.11 18.22 13.68
CA LYS A 60 7.07 17.16 13.61
C LYS A 60 7.44 16.04 12.65
N ALA A 61 8.06 16.35 11.50
CA ALA A 61 8.56 15.37 10.54
C ALA A 61 9.69 14.53 11.14
N VAL A 62 10.62 15.15 11.88
CA VAL A 62 11.69 14.44 12.62
C VAL A 62 11.09 13.58 13.74
N LYS A 63 10.07 14.07 14.47
CA LYS A 63 9.38 13.28 15.50
C LYS A 63 8.57 12.10 14.90
N LYS A 64 7.98 12.29 13.72
CA LYS A 64 7.27 11.23 12.96
C LYS A 64 8.26 10.24 12.35
N ALA A 65 9.40 10.70 11.84
CA ALA A 65 10.51 9.86 11.36
C ALA A 65 11.13 9.04 12.51
N GLY A 66 11.28 9.63 13.70
CA GLY A 66 11.69 8.89 14.91
C GLY A 66 10.68 7.81 15.32
N LYS A 67 9.37 8.06 15.20
CA LYS A 67 8.34 7.03 15.38
C LYS A 67 8.38 5.98 14.27
N MET A 68 8.60 6.37 13.01
CA MET A 68 8.71 5.44 11.87
C MET A 68 9.98 4.58 11.95
N LEU A 69 11.09 5.10 12.48
CA LEU A 69 12.31 4.34 12.79
C LEU A 69 12.08 3.35 13.94
N ARG A 70 11.20 3.69 14.90
CA ARG A 70 10.78 2.76 15.96
C ARG A 70 9.84 1.65 15.46
N ILE A 71 9.04 1.94 14.43
CA ILE A 71 8.16 0.99 13.72
C ILE A 71 8.93 0.20 12.66
N ALA A 72 10.07 0.71 12.17
CA ALA A 72 10.98 0.01 11.26
C ALA A 72 11.76 -1.14 11.92
N LYS A 73 11.46 -1.46 13.19
CA LYS A 73 11.82 -2.74 13.81
C LYS A 73 10.99 -3.87 13.18
N GLY A 74 11.37 -4.24 11.95
CA GLY A 74 10.81 -5.37 11.24
C GLY A 74 9.40 -5.12 10.68
N PRO A 75 8.95 -5.98 9.76
CA PRO A 75 7.58 -5.92 9.30
C PRO A 75 6.68 -6.11 10.52
N ASN A 76 5.74 -5.20 10.77
CA ASN A 76 4.59 -5.47 11.63
C ASN A 76 3.75 -6.58 10.96
N GLN A 77 4.28 -7.80 10.96
CA GLN A 77 3.53 -9.04 10.82
C GLN A 77 2.73 -9.16 12.12
N GLY A 78 1.45 -8.78 12.10
CA GLY A 78 0.67 -8.86 13.34
C GLY A 78 -0.80 -8.47 13.24
N GLU A 79 -1.12 -7.19 13.14
CA GLU A 79 -2.28 -6.72 13.93
C GLU A 79 -3.54 -6.24 13.21
N ASN A 80 -3.67 -6.32 11.88
CA ASN A 80 -4.97 -6.01 11.25
C ASN A 80 -5.28 -6.95 10.09
N ARG A 81 -5.58 -8.22 10.41
CA ARG A 81 -6.32 -9.10 9.50
C ARG A 81 -7.82 -8.86 9.71
N ASP A 82 -8.39 -7.93 8.97
CA ASP A 82 -9.83 -7.84 8.80
C ASP A 82 -10.22 -8.78 7.65
N GLY A 83 -10.50 -10.05 7.99
CA GLY A 83 -10.70 -11.11 6.99
C GLY A 83 -9.44 -11.38 6.16
N ASN A 84 -9.56 -11.35 4.83
CA ASN A 84 -8.46 -11.64 3.90
C ASN A 84 -7.63 -10.40 3.50
N ILE A 85 -7.68 -9.34 4.31
CA ILE A 85 -6.98 -8.08 4.07
C ILE A 85 -5.68 -8.04 4.87
N SER A 86 -4.57 -7.86 4.17
CA SER A 86 -3.23 -7.63 4.74
C SER A 86 -2.83 -6.18 4.49
N VAL A 87 -2.53 -5.44 5.57
CA VAL A 87 -2.17 -4.02 5.48
C VAL A 87 -0.65 -3.84 5.51
N CYS A 88 -0.13 -3.07 4.57
CA CYS A 88 1.28 -2.75 4.37
C CYS A 88 1.50 -1.25 4.60
N GLN A 89 2.41 -0.91 5.52
CA GLN A 89 2.80 0.48 5.81
C GLN A 89 4.24 0.76 5.34
N PRO A 90 4.44 1.22 4.09
CA PRO A 90 5.75 1.63 3.63
C PRO A 90 6.19 2.93 4.32
N MET A 91 7.51 3.10 4.49
CA MET A 91 8.06 4.37 4.98
C MET A 91 7.98 5.42 3.87
N MET A 92 7.30 6.53 4.11
CA MET A 92 7.16 7.61 3.15
C MET A 92 7.49 8.96 3.80
N LEU A 93 8.30 9.76 3.11
CA LEU A 93 8.62 11.12 3.48
C LEU A 93 7.60 12.09 2.85
N PRO A 94 7.18 13.13 3.58
CA PRO A 94 6.35 14.17 3.01
C PRO A 94 7.15 15.05 2.05
N GLY A 95 6.50 15.64 1.04
CA GLY A 95 7.11 16.61 0.13
C GLY A 95 7.22 16.14 -1.32
N VAL A 96 6.09 16.09 -2.03
CA VAL A 96 6.01 15.58 -3.42
C VAL A 96 6.79 16.41 -4.44
N ARG A 97 7.21 17.65 -4.10
CA ARG A 97 7.98 18.51 -5.01
C ARG A 97 9.42 18.05 -5.20
N SER A 98 10.04 17.46 -4.18
CA SER A 98 11.44 17.02 -4.25
C SER A 98 11.57 15.71 -5.01
N ARG A 99 12.39 15.71 -6.08
CA ARG A 99 12.70 14.49 -6.86
C ARG A 99 13.33 13.41 -5.99
N ALA A 100 14.21 13.79 -5.06
CA ALA A 100 14.85 12.84 -4.13
C ALA A 100 13.83 12.20 -3.17
N VAL A 101 12.87 12.98 -2.67
CA VAL A 101 11.78 12.46 -1.82
C VAL A 101 10.88 11.51 -2.58
N ARG A 102 10.48 11.86 -3.83
CA ARG A 102 9.70 10.96 -4.68
C ARG A 102 10.43 9.66 -4.97
N TRP A 103 11.72 9.74 -5.32
CA TRP A 103 12.56 8.56 -5.54
C TRP A 103 12.66 7.68 -4.30
N PHE A 104 12.89 8.27 -3.12
CA PHE A 104 12.93 7.54 -1.85
C PHE A 104 11.59 6.84 -1.57
N ASN A 105 10.48 7.56 -1.71
CA ASN A 105 9.13 7.03 -1.51
C ASN A 105 8.86 5.88 -2.48
N ALA A 106 9.12 6.06 -3.77
CA ALA A 106 8.93 5.03 -4.79
C ALA A 106 9.74 3.77 -4.47
N ARG A 107 11.01 3.93 -4.09
CA ARG A 107 11.88 2.80 -3.72
C ARG A 107 11.42 2.09 -2.44
N SER A 108 11.06 2.86 -1.42
CA SER A 108 10.54 2.34 -0.14
C SER A 108 9.25 1.54 -0.35
N VAL A 109 8.25 2.12 -1.03
CA VAL A 109 6.98 1.48 -1.35
C VAL A 109 7.21 0.21 -2.16
N THR A 110 7.96 0.32 -3.27
CA THR A 110 8.23 -0.82 -4.16
C THR A 110 8.90 -1.97 -3.43
N ARG A 111 9.89 -1.68 -2.57
CA ARG A 111 10.58 -2.72 -1.80
C ARG A 111 9.64 -3.40 -0.81
N THR A 112 8.89 -2.64 -0.03
CA THR A 112 7.99 -3.20 0.99
C THR A 112 6.87 -4.02 0.36
N VAL A 113 6.24 -3.52 -0.70
CA VAL A 113 5.17 -4.24 -1.41
C VAL A 113 5.69 -5.52 -2.06
N ARG A 114 6.85 -5.48 -2.73
CA ARG A 114 7.45 -6.70 -3.32
C ARG A 114 7.79 -7.76 -2.27
N THR A 115 8.24 -7.35 -1.09
CA THR A 115 8.48 -8.29 0.02
C THR A 115 7.18 -8.91 0.50
N MET A 116 6.15 -8.09 0.76
CA MET A 116 4.84 -8.57 1.19
C MET A 116 4.18 -9.48 0.15
N MET A 117 4.22 -9.12 -1.14
CA MET A 117 3.70 -9.97 -2.21
C MET A 117 4.40 -11.32 -2.28
N ARG A 118 5.73 -11.37 -2.09
CA ARG A 118 6.48 -12.63 -2.05
C ARG A 118 6.14 -13.47 -0.83
N GLU A 119 6.13 -12.87 0.36
CA GLU A 119 5.81 -13.55 1.62
C GLU A 119 4.38 -14.11 1.61
N LEU A 120 3.44 -13.34 1.10
CA LEU A 120 2.05 -13.73 0.99
C LEU A 120 1.79 -14.57 -0.27
N ARG A 121 2.74 -14.76 -1.18
CA ARG A 121 2.53 -15.49 -2.45
C ARG A 121 1.39 -14.91 -3.31
N PHE A 122 1.39 -13.58 -3.48
CA PHE A 122 0.62 -12.92 -4.53
C PHE A 122 1.35 -13.10 -5.87
N GLU A 123 0.62 -13.48 -6.91
CA GLU A 123 1.22 -13.74 -8.23
C GLU A 123 0.88 -12.61 -9.21
N ASN A 124 -0.41 -12.40 -9.46
CA ASN A 124 -0.88 -11.43 -10.45
C ASN A 124 -2.10 -10.64 -9.95
N PRO A 125 -1.95 -9.80 -8.90
CA PRO A 125 -3.07 -9.04 -8.38
C PRO A 125 -3.55 -7.97 -9.37
N ILE A 126 -4.84 -7.71 -9.33
CA ILE A 126 -5.44 -6.49 -9.89
C ILE A 126 -4.98 -5.33 -9.01
N VAL A 127 -4.33 -4.35 -9.63
CA VAL A 127 -3.92 -3.13 -8.94
C VAL A 127 -5.09 -2.18 -8.89
N VAL A 128 -5.41 -1.69 -7.71
CA VAL A 128 -6.46 -0.69 -7.50
C VAL A 128 -5.83 0.52 -6.85
N THR A 129 -6.13 1.72 -7.35
CA THR A 129 -5.65 2.94 -6.73
C THR A 129 -6.67 4.05 -6.75
N THR A 130 -6.75 4.75 -5.63
CA THR A 130 -7.55 5.97 -5.44
C THR A 130 -6.67 7.22 -5.37
N VAL A 131 -5.34 7.05 -5.52
CA VAL A 131 -4.35 8.10 -5.30
C VAL A 131 -3.48 8.30 -6.55
N PRO A 132 -3.23 9.55 -6.97
CA PRO A 132 -2.53 9.82 -8.22
C PRO A 132 -1.04 9.47 -8.16
N ASN A 133 -0.44 9.35 -6.97
CA ASN A 133 0.97 9.01 -6.81
C ASN A 133 1.30 7.54 -7.13
N ALA A 134 0.29 6.69 -7.35
CA ALA A 134 0.53 5.30 -7.76
C ALA A 134 1.34 5.19 -9.06
N VAL A 135 1.30 6.21 -9.93
CA VAL A 135 2.11 6.29 -11.16
C VAL A 135 3.63 6.17 -10.91
N GLU A 136 4.10 6.55 -9.73
CA GLU A 136 5.51 6.44 -9.33
C GLU A 136 5.93 4.99 -9.05
N TYR A 137 4.98 4.05 -8.97
CA TYR A 137 5.22 2.64 -8.67
C TYR A 137 5.08 1.74 -9.90
N ARG A 138 5.56 2.20 -11.07
CA ARG A 138 5.49 1.49 -12.37
C ARG A 138 5.82 0.00 -12.27
N ASP A 139 6.86 -0.30 -11.51
CA ASP A 139 7.38 -1.64 -11.22
C ASP A 139 6.36 -2.62 -10.57
N LEU A 140 5.34 -2.08 -9.90
CA LEU A 140 4.25 -2.83 -9.27
C LEU A 140 3.00 -2.90 -10.16
N ILE A 141 2.98 -2.13 -11.25
CA ILE A 141 1.79 -1.88 -12.08
C ILE A 141 1.96 -2.47 -13.48
N VAL A 142 3.19 -2.47 -14.00
CA VAL A 142 3.51 -2.99 -15.33
C VAL A 142 3.02 -4.44 -15.45
N ASP A 143 2.40 -4.75 -16.58
CA ASP A 143 1.82 -6.06 -16.92
C ASP A 143 0.67 -6.54 -16.01
N ARG A 144 0.07 -5.64 -15.22
CA ARG A 144 -1.11 -5.93 -14.39
C ARG A 144 -2.34 -5.18 -14.86
N ARG A 145 -3.50 -5.72 -14.51
CA ARG A 145 -4.77 -5.00 -14.65
C ARG A 145 -4.82 -3.89 -13.61
N VAL A 146 -5.17 -2.68 -14.04
CA VAL A 146 -5.19 -1.50 -13.19
C VAL A 146 -6.60 -0.91 -13.18
N ILE A 147 -7.12 -0.65 -11.99
CA ILE A 147 -8.36 0.08 -11.77
C ILE A 147 -7.99 1.37 -11.05
N TYR A 148 -8.30 2.50 -11.68
CA TYR A 148 -8.22 3.81 -11.07
C TYR A 148 -9.62 4.37 -10.89
N TYR A 149 -9.97 4.78 -9.67
CA TYR A 149 -11.23 5.46 -9.39
C TYR A 149 -11.05 6.47 -8.26
N CYS A 150 -11.81 7.57 -8.32
CA CYS A 150 -11.78 8.65 -7.34
C CYS A 150 -13.07 8.71 -6.54
#